data_AF-A0A2N4WT93-F1
#
_entry.id   AF-A0A2N4WT93-F1
#
_cell.length_a   1.000
_cell.length_b   1.000
_cell.length_c   1.000
_cell.angle_alpha   90.00
_cell.angle_beta   90.00
_cell.angle_gamma   90.00
#
_symmetry.space_group_name_H-M   'P 1'
#
loop_
_entity.id
_entity.type
_entity.pdbx_description
1 polymer ?
#
loop_
_entity_poly.entity_id
_entity_poly.type
_entity_poly.pdbx_seq_one_letter_code
_entity_poly.pdbx_strand_id
1 'polypeptide(L)'
;MSEFCVADIVVGKHDSNNREVLDVYARQFDRYAVYQTDRRVVIAYSDDPLVQKIQRRRLAGLALQRAEIDGLLDPWRIRPAGYSRLYQTARQFDMRVASALIEALEGETDAARAILDQVKAEIRGEMGSRARLAYVIWSMVSAIAVLALCTAVFLIANHLLGNSLIDAADRQLLFAGMATGILGALYSIAMRIERRNLSNDMRRLDSFTDSFVRLGLGAMGAFVLVCFLNSGAIEINFGADIRPPAGGGGKNFIYLVLISGFLAGFVERLVPDLLNSYSIAPHKEPPPPTGPARPPAETASAASAGAAANQGAREPISEDEVTNPPSEEEDIDGCDAHLDDATQLTADEDLPPSSGGVASN
;
A
#
# COMPACT_ATOMS: atom_id res chain seq x y z
N MET A 1 6.55 16.06 47.07
CA MET A 1 6.03 16.27 45.70
C MET A 1 4.52 16.25 45.81
N SER A 2 3.84 17.30 45.36
CA SER A 2 2.37 17.30 45.31
C SER A 2 1.89 16.17 44.41
N GLU A 3 0.85 15.47 44.82
CA GLU A 3 0.20 14.44 44.00
C GLU A 3 -0.37 15.11 42.75
N PHE A 4 -0.15 14.51 41.57
CA PHE A 4 -0.59 15.06 40.29
C PHE A 4 -2.08 14.73 40.10
N CYS A 5 -2.92 15.75 39.95
CA CYS A 5 -4.36 15.59 39.84
C CYS A 5 -4.86 15.85 38.40
N VAL A 6 -6.09 15.40 38.09
CA VAL A 6 -6.75 15.67 36.79
C VAL A 6 -6.83 17.17 36.48
N ALA A 7 -7.00 18.00 37.52
CA ALA A 7 -7.08 19.46 37.40
C ALA A 7 -5.77 20.11 36.89
N ASP A 8 -4.62 19.43 37.07
CA ASP A 8 -3.31 19.93 36.66
C ASP A 8 -3.06 19.82 35.14
N ILE A 9 -3.89 19.05 34.43
CA ILE A 9 -3.84 18.91 32.97
C ILE A 9 -4.23 20.23 32.31
N VAL A 10 -3.23 20.91 31.75
CA VAL A 10 -3.35 22.19 31.04
C VAL A 10 -2.44 22.16 29.82
N VAL A 11 -2.90 22.72 28.70
CA VAL A 11 -2.10 22.85 27.46
C VAL A 11 -0.77 23.58 27.74
N GLY A 12 0.33 23.04 27.22
CA GLY A 12 1.70 23.54 27.40
C GLY A 12 2.36 23.13 28.72
N LYS A 13 1.65 22.46 29.64
CA LYS A 13 2.25 21.86 30.84
C LYS A 13 2.67 20.41 30.58
N HIS A 14 3.46 19.86 31.51
CA HIS A 14 3.85 18.46 31.49
C HIS A 14 2.85 17.59 32.24
N ASP A 15 2.55 16.41 31.71
CA ASP A 15 1.76 15.37 32.38
C ASP A 15 2.58 14.64 33.47
N SER A 16 1.97 13.66 34.13
CA SER A 16 2.65 12.83 35.14
C SER A 16 3.80 11.97 34.60
N ASN A 17 3.91 11.82 33.27
CA ASN A 17 5.01 11.14 32.59
C ASN A 17 6.03 12.13 32.01
N ASN A 18 5.99 13.39 32.43
CA ASN A 18 6.84 14.47 31.94
C ASN A 18 6.75 14.68 30.42
N ARG A 19 5.55 14.57 29.85
CA ARG A 19 5.26 14.86 28.43
C ARG A 19 4.43 16.11 28.30
N GLU A 20 4.76 16.95 27.34
CA GLU A 20 4.00 18.16 27.07
C GLU A 20 2.58 17.84 26.59
N VAL A 21 1.60 18.49 27.20
CA VAL A 21 0.19 18.45 26.81
C VAL A 21 -0.01 19.42 25.65
N LEU A 22 -0.20 18.89 24.44
CA LEU A 22 -0.35 19.70 23.23
C LEU A 22 -1.77 20.25 23.06
N ASP A 23 -2.77 19.45 23.42
CA ASP A 23 -4.19 19.79 23.27
C ASP A 23 -5.02 19.07 24.32
N VAL A 24 -6.18 19.60 24.70
CA VAL A 24 -7.10 18.97 25.66
C VAL A 24 -8.47 18.87 25.01
N TYR A 25 -8.89 17.64 24.71
CA TYR A 25 -10.15 17.37 24.01
C TYR A 25 -11.36 17.40 24.94
N ALA A 26 -11.21 16.84 26.14
CA ALA A 26 -12.23 16.88 27.17
C ALA A 26 -11.59 16.88 28.55
N ARG A 27 -12.23 17.59 29.48
CA ARG A 27 -11.87 17.60 30.89
C ARG A 27 -13.14 17.67 31.72
N GLN A 28 -13.38 16.64 32.52
CA GLN A 28 -14.45 16.62 33.51
C GLN A 28 -13.80 16.68 34.89
N PHE A 29 -14.13 17.72 35.67
CA PHE A 29 -13.54 17.99 36.98
C PHE A 29 -13.55 16.73 37.87
N ASP A 30 -12.38 16.40 38.41
CA ASP A 30 -12.06 15.25 39.30
C ASP A 30 -12.40 13.85 38.74
N ARG A 31 -12.90 13.77 37.50
CA ARG A 31 -13.35 12.52 36.88
C ARG A 31 -12.39 11.99 35.84
N TYR A 32 -12.03 12.78 34.84
CA TYR A 32 -11.04 12.39 33.84
C TYR A 32 -10.65 13.58 32.96
N ALA A 33 -9.50 13.46 32.29
CA ALA A 33 -9.14 14.31 31.17
C ALA A 33 -8.63 13.46 30.00
N VAL A 34 -9.04 13.82 28.78
CA VAL A 34 -8.55 13.23 27.53
C VAL A 34 -7.80 14.30 26.77
N TYR A 35 -6.52 14.08 26.52
CA TYR A 35 -5.60 15.09 26.00
C TYR A 35 -4.61 14.49 25.00
N GLN A 36 -3.99 15.34 24.20
CA GLN A 36 -2.98 14.98 23.21
C GLN A 36 -1.58 15.24 23.77
N THR A 37 -0.67 14.29 23.55
CA THR A 37 0.78 14.46 23.71
C THR A 37 1.45 14.43 22.34
N ASP A 38 2.74 14.70 22.27
CA ASP A 38 3.57 14.54 21.07
C ASP A 38 3.41 13.19 20.37
N ARG A 39 3.19 12.12 21.16
CA ARG A 39 3.12 10.76 20.63
C ARG A 39 1.73 10.21 20.43
N ARG A 40 0.75 10.58 21.25
CA ARG A 40 -0.60 9.95 21.24
C ARG A 40 -1.62 10.71 22.07
N VAL A 41 -2.88 10.33 21.90
CA VAL A 41 -3.96 10.68 22.84
C VAL A 41 -3.76 9.90 24.14
N VAL A 42 -3.83 10.58 25.28
CA VAL A 42 -3.65 10.03 26.63
C VAL A 42 -4.89 10.36 27.49
N ILE A 43 -5.12 9.53 28.50
CA ILE A 43 -6.23 9.68 29.45
C ILE A 43 -5.62 9.85 30.84
N ALA A 44 -5.95 10.94 31.52
CA ALA A 44 -5.82 11.05 32.96
C ALA A 44 -7.12 10.52 33.59
N TYR A 45 -7.01 9.46 34.39
CA TYR A 45 -8.14 8.87 35.11
C TYR A 45 -8.52 9.71 36.33
N SER A 46 -9.68 9.41 36.94
CA SER A 46 -10.14 10.07 38.16
C SER A 46 -9.12 9.95 39.29
N ASP A 47 -9.11 10.97 40.14
CA ASP A 47 -8.35 11.00 41.40
C ASP A 47 -8.97 10.05 42.46
N ASP A 48 -10.26 9.69 42.31
CA ASP A 48 -10.91 8.66 43.14
C ASP A 48 -10.49 7.24 42.66
N PRO A 49 -9.85 6.41 43.53
CA PRO A 49 -9.37 5.09 43.17
C PRO A 49 -10.49 4.12 42.72
N LEU A 50 -11.71 4.28 43.23
CA LEU A 50 -12.84 3.43 42.84
C LEU A 50 -13.31 3.76 41.41
N VAL A 51 -13.46 5.04 41.11
CA VAL A 51 -13.85 5.52 39.76
C VAL A 51 -12.75 5.19 38.76
N GLN A 52 -11.48 5.41 39.11
CA GLN A 52 -10.33 5.04 38.30
C GLN A 52 -10.34 3.55 37.92
N LYS A 53 -10.63 2.65 38.88
CA LYS A 53 -10.71 1.20 38.63
C LYS A 53 -11.82 0.85 37.62
N ILE A 54 -12.97 1.52 37.71
CA ILE A 54 -14.09 1.34 36.77
C ILE A 54 -13.69 1.83 35.37
N GLN A 55 -13.10 3.01 35.26
CA GLN A 55 -12.64 3.57 33.98
C GLN A 55 -11.60 2.68 33.29
N ARG A 56 -10.60 2.19 34.04
CA ARG A 56 -9.60 1.26 33.52
C ARG A 56 -10.23 -0.03 32.99
N ARG A 57 -11.23 -0.58 33.70
CA ARG A 57 -11.96 -1.77 33.25
C ARG A 57 -12.73 -1.52 31.95
N ARG A 58 -13.39 -0.37 31.81
CA ARG A 58 -14.11 0.01 30.58
C ARG A 58 -13.18 0.11 29.37
N LEU A 59 -11.99 0.67 29.57
CA LEU A 59 -11.02 0.91 28.50
C LEU A 59 -10.12 -0.28 28.18
N ALA A 60 -10.01 -1.27 29.07
CA ALA A 60 -9.17 -2.45 28.86
C ALA A 60 -9.49 -3.17 27.55
N GLY A 61 -10.78 -3.24 27.19
CA GLY A 61 -11.25 -3.88 25.95
C GLY A 61 -10.94 -3.11 24.66
N LEU A 62 -10.44 -1.88 24.75
CA LEU A 62 -10.06 -1.01 23.61
C LEU A 62 -8.54 -0.83 23.49
N ALA A 63 -7.76 -1.34 24.45
CA ALA A 63 -6.33 -1.12 24.51
C ALA A 63 -5.57 -1.61 23.25
N LEU A 64 -5.96 -2.77 22.71
CA LEU A 64 -5.36 -3.33 21.50
C LEU A 64 -5.62 -2.44 20.28
N GLN A 65 -6.88 -2.06 20.04
CA GLN A 65 -7.25 -1.19 18.92
C GLN A 65 -6.56 0.17 19.00
N ARG A 66 -6.47 0.74 20.21
CA ARG A 66 -5.75 2.00 20.43
C ARG A 66 -4.26 1.85 20.10
N ALA A 67 -3.61 0.78 20.56
CA ALA A 67 -2.21 0.52 20.26
C ALA A 67 -1.96 0.36 18.75
N GLU A 68 -2.85 -0.33 18.04
CA GLU A 68 -2.76 -0.46 16.58
C GLU A 68 -2.94 0.89 15.86
N ILE A 69 -3.93 1.70 16.27
CA ILE A 69 -4.14 3.05 15.70
C ILE A 69 -2.92 3.94 15.96
N ASP A 70 -2.37 3.89 17.19
CA ASP A 70 -1.17 4.64 17.54
C ASP A 70 0.02 4.22 16.68
N GLY A 71 0.22 2.91 16.46
CA GLY A 71 1.27 2.41 15.57
C GLY A 71 1.09 2.84 14.11
N LEU A 72 -0.14 2.94 13.62
CA LEU A 72 -0.42 3.43 12.27
C LEU A 72 -0.20 4.95 12.12
N LEU A 73 -0.45 5.73 13.17
CA LEU A 73 -0.33 7.19 13.17
C LEU A 73 1.09 7.67 13.52
N ASP A 74 1.91 6.86 14.20
CA ASP A 74 3.26 7.23 14.64
C ASP A 74 4.13 7.82 13.50
N PRO A 75 4.20 7.23 12.28
CA PRO A 75 4.97 7.80 11.17
C PRO A 75 4.47 9.17 10.69
N TRP A 76 3.21 9.51 10.98
CA TRP A 76 2.62 10.80 10.62
C TRP A 76 2.86 11.87 11.69
N ARG A 77 3.03 11.46 12.96
CA ARG A 77 3.29 12.33 14.11
C ARG A 77 4.76 12.76 14.21
N ILE A 78 5.71 11.89 13.86
CA ILE A 78 7.17 12.17 13.95
C ILE A 78 7.61 13.35 13.06
N ARG A 79 6.83 13.73 12.05
CA ARG A 79 7.19 14.83 11.16
C ARG A 79 6.87 16.19 11.80
N PRO A 80 7.78 17.18 11.73
CA PRO A 80 7.59 18.47 12.37
C PRO A 80 6.31 19.18 11.87
N ALA A 81 5.57 19.74 12.82
CA ALA A 81 4.24 20.32 12.63
C ALA A 81 4.18 21.48 11.62
N GLY A 82 5.30 22.17 11.38
CA GLY A 82 5.35 23.38 10.57
C GLY A 82 4.99 23.20 9.09
N TYR A 83 5.14 21.98 8.52
CA TYR A 83 5.01 21.79 7.07
C TYR A 83 4.36 20.46 6.64
N SER A 84 4.01 19.59 7.58
CA SER A 84 3.52 18.26 7.29
C SER A 84 1.98 18.23 7.24
N ARG A 85 1.39 18.14 6.04
CA ARG A 85 -0.04 17.77 5.90
C ARG A 85 -0.36 16.49 6.67
N LEU A 86 0.59 15.56 6.80
CA LEU A 86 0.42 14.31 7.54
C LEU A 86 0.20 14.55 9.03
N TYR A 87 0.89 15.53 9.61
CA TYR A 87 0.74 15.87 11.03
C TYR A 87 -0.68 16.39 11.31
N GLN A 88 -1.18 17.27 10.44
CA GLN A 88 -2.56 17.77 10.52
C GLN A 88 -3.59 16.64 10.35
N THR A 89 -3.36 15.72 9.40
CA THR A 89 -4.19 14.53 9.23
C THR A 89 -4.18 13.64 10.49
N ALA A 90 -3.00 13.40 11.08
CA ALA A 90 -2.90 12.62 12.32
C ALA A 90 -3.68 13.28 13.46
N ARG A 91 -3.59 14.60 13.60
CA ARG A 91 -4.36 15.35 14.60
C ARG A 91 -5.88 15.19 14.43
N GLN A 92 -6.38 15.16 13.20
CA GLN A 92 -7.81 14.93 12.94
C GLN A 92 -8.26 13.53 13.37
N PHE A 93 -7.42 12.51 13.15
CA PHE A 93 -7.70 11.16 13.63
C PHE A 93 -7.58 11.08 15.16
N ASP A 94 -6.60 11.75 15.77
CA ASP A 94 -6.44 11.85 17.22
C ASP A 94 -7.68 12.44 17.89
N MET A 95 -8.28 13.47 17.29
CA MET A 95 -9.56 14.03 17.77
C MET A 95 -10.68 12.98 17.79
N ARG A 96 -10.81 12.15 16.74
CA ARG A 96 -11.85 11.10 16.68
C ARG A 96 -11.56 9.95 17.64
N VAL A 97 -10.29 9.60 17.82
CA VAL A 97 -9.87 8.65 18.86
C VAL A 97 -10.25 9.19 20.23
N ALA A 98 -9.97 10.46 20.51
CA ALA A 98 -10.34 11.11 21.77
C ALA A 98 -11.85 11.07 22.00
N SER A 99 -12.68 11.40 21.00
CA SER A 99 -14.14 11.27 21.08
C SER A 99 -14.56 9.85 21.45
N ALA A 100 -14.01 8.81 20.80
CA ALA A 100 -14.33 7.42 21.12
C ALA A 100 -13.94 7.06 22.57
N LEU A 101 -12.79 7.55 23.05
CA LEU A 101 -12.35 7.30 24.42
C LEU A 101 -13.24 7.99 25.46
N ILE A 102 -13.78 9.18 25.16
CA ILE A 102 -14.76 9.87 26.01
C ILE A 102 -16.06 9.04 26.09
N GLU A 103 -16.60 8.56 24.97
CA GLU A 103 -17.80 7.70 24.97
C GLU A 103 -17.60 6.42 25.80
N ALA A 104 -16.43 5.79 25.67
CA ALA A 104 -16.08 4.62 26.47
C ALA A 104 -15.98 4.93 27.98
N LEU A 105 -15.51 6.13 28.34
CA LEU A 105 -15.44 6.59 29.72
C LEU A 105 -16.82 6.86 30.30
N GLU A 106 -17.77 7.36 29.51
CA GLU A 106 -19.17 7.56 29.94
C GLU A 106 -19.93 6.24 30.11
N GLY A 107 -19.53 5.20 29.37
CA GLY A 107 -20.03 3.82 29.56
C GLY A 107 -20.43 3.11 28.27
N GLU A 108 -20.40 3.81 27.14
CA GLU A 108 -20.80 3.32 25.82
C GLU A 108 -19.62 2.65 25.11
N THR A 109 -19.12 1.54 25.67
CA THR A 109 -17.91 0.87 25.17
C THR A 109 -18.08 0.27 23.76
N ASP A 110 -19.29 -0.18 23.42
CA ASP A 110 -19.57 -0.77 22.11
C ASP A 110 -19.63 0.30 21.01
N ALA A 111 -20.22 1.46 21.31
CA ALA A 111 -20.20 2.61 20.40
C ALA A 111 -18.77 3.12 20.18
N ALA A 112 -17.98 3.24 21.24
CA ALA A 112 -16.57 3.61 21.16
C ALA A 112 -15.76 2.65 20.29
N ARG A 113 -15.97 1.33 20.45
CA ARG A 113 -15.33 0.30 19.62
C ARG A 113 -15.65 0.49 18.14
N ALA A 114 -16.92 0.71 17.80
CA ALA A 114 -17.34 0.94 16.42
C ALA A 114 -16.67 2.19 15.81
N ILE A 115 -16.53 3.28 16.58
CA ILE A 115 -15.82 4.49 16.13
C ILE A 115 -14.33 4.19 15.89
N LEU A 116 -13.67 3.47 16.79
CA LEU A 116 -12.25 3.11 16.63
C LEU A 116 -12.02 2.19 15.42
N ASP A 117 -12.92 1.23 15.16
CA ASP A 117 -12.85 0.37 13.97
C ASP A 117 -13.02 1.18 12.68
N GLN A 118 -13.94 2.15 12.67
CA GLN A 118 -14.09 3.06 11.55
C GLN A 118 -12.83 3.91 11.33
N VAL A 119 -12.28 4.50 12.40
CA VAL A 119 -11.04 5.29 12.33
C VAL A 119 -9.89 4.46 11.80
N LYS A 120 -9.74 3.22 12.28
CA LYS A 120 -8.71 2.27 11.81
C LYS A 120 -8.87 1.95 10.32
N ALA A 121 -10.10 1.72 9.85
CA ALA A 121 -10.39 1.46 8.44
C ALA A 121 -10.05 2.66 7.56
N GLU A 122 -10.42 3.88 8.00
CA GLU A 122 -10.12 5.11 7.28
C GLU A 122 -8.62 5.40 7.21
N ILE A 123 -7.87 5.23 8.32
CA ILE A 123 -6.41 5.38 8.33
C ILE A 123 -5.77 4.43 7.33
N ARG A 124 -6.17 3.16 7.32
CA ARG A 124 -5.67 2.15 6.36
C ARG A 124 -6.02 2.54 4.92
N GLY A 125 -7.22 3.05 4.68
CA GLY A 125 -7.64 3.54 3.36
C GLY A 125 -6.78 4.70 2.86
N GLU A 126 -6.50 5.67 3.73
CA GLU A 126 -5.66 6.83 3.42
C GLU A 126 -4.18 6.44 3.23
N MET A 127 -3.67 5.49 4.02
CA MET A 127 -2.34 4.94 3.81
C MET A 127 -2.25 4.20 2.47
N GLY A 128 -3.26 3.41 2.11
CA GLY A 128 -3.34 2.71 0.84
C GLY A 128 -3.47 3.65 -0.37
N SER A 129 -4.22 4.75 -0.27
CA SER A 129 -4.30 5.77 -1.34
C SER A 129 -2.93 6.43 -1.57
N ARG A 130 -2.23 6.78 -0.49
CA ARG A 130 -0.89 7.39 -0.55
C ARG A 130 0.18 6.42 -1.06
N ALA A 131 0.15 5.17 -0.64
CA ALA A 131 1.06 4.14 -1.14
C ALA A 131 0.89 3.96 -2.66
N ARG A 132 -0.36 3.91 -3.16
CA ARG A 132 -0.66 3.84 -4.60
C ARG A 132 -0.11 5.05 -5.34
N LEU A 133 -0.31 6.26 -4.82
CA LEU A 133 0.23 7.49 -5.43
C LEU A 133 1.76 7.50 -5.45
N ALA A 134 2.40 7.10 -4.35
CA ALA A 134 3.85 7.01 -4.26
C ALA A 134 4.41 6.01 -5.29
N TYR A 135 3.79 4.84 -5.42
CA TYR A 135 4.19 3.85 -6.43
C TYR A 135 4.04 4.39 -7.86
N VAL A 136 2.95 5.09 -8.19
CA VAL A 136 2.79 5.74 -9.51
C VAL A 136 3.93 6.72 -9.76
N ILE A 137 4.28 7.57 -8.79
CA ILE A 137 5.40 8.51 -8.92
C ILE A 137 6.71 7.76 -9.18
N TRP A 138 7.01 6.71 -8.40
CA TRP A 138 8.23 5.93 -8.60
C TRP A 138 8.27 5.20 -9.94
N SER A 139 7.13 4.68 -10.41
CA SER A 139 7.01 4.07 -11.74
C SER A 139 7.29 5.08 -12.85
N MET A 140 6.79 6.31 -12.73
CA MET A 140 7.08 7.41 -13.66
C MET A 140 8.56 7.78 -13.67
N VAL A 141 9.19 7.89 -12.49
CA VAL A 141 10.63 8.14 -12.38
C VAL A 141 11.43 7.01 -13.02
N SER A 142 11.06 5.75 -12.78
CA SER A 142 11.72 4.60 -13.41
C SER A 142 11.55 4.57 -14.92
N ALA A 143 10.39 4.98 -15.45
CA ALA A 143 10.16 5.10 -16.89
C ALA A 143 11.05 6.17 -17.53
N ILE A 144 11.18 7.33 -16.88
CA ILE A 144 12.11 8.38 -17.32
C ILE A 144 13.55 7.86 -17.30
N ALA A 145 13.95 7.14 -16.25
CA ALA A 145 15.29 6.56 -16.14
C ALA A 145 15.58 5.53 -17.25
N VAL A 146 14.65 4.63 -17.54
CA VAL A 146 14.78 3.64 -18.63
C VAL A 146 14.84 4.34 -19.98
N LEU A 147 13.98 5.34 -20.24
CA LEU A 147 14.02 6.12 -21.49
C LEU A 147 15.35 6.87 -21.65
N ALA A 148 15.87 7.46 -20.58
CA ALA A 148 17.17 8.14 -20.59
C ALA A 148 18.30 7.15 -20.88
N LEU A 149 18.26 5.96 -20.28
CA LEU A 149 19.22 4.88 -20.55
C LEU A 149 19.15 4.42 -22.01
N CYS A 150 17.96 4.15 -22.54
CA CYS A 150 17.77 3.78 -23.95
C CYS A 150 18.28 4.87 -24.89
N THR A 151 18.04 6.15 -24.56
CA THR A 151 18.53 7.29 -25.34
C THR A 151 20.06 7.39 -25.28
N ALA A 152 20.67 7.19 -24.11
CA ALA A 152 22.12 7.18 -23.95
C ALA A 152 22.76 6.04 -24.76
N VAL A 153 22.22 4.82 -24.66
CA VAL A 153 22.66 3.67 -25.46
C VAL A 153 22.53 3.97 -26.95
N PHE A 154 21.42 4.58 -27.37
CA PHE A 154 21.20 4.97 -28.76
C PHE A 154 22.24 5.97 -29.26
N LEU A 155 22.55 7.01 -28.47
CA LEU A 155 23.55 8.03 -28.82
C LEU A 155 24.96 7.44 -28.87
N ILE A 156 25.31 6.59 -27.90
CA ILE A 156 26.61 5.89 -27.85
C ILE A 156 26.75 4.94 -29.04
N ALA A 157 25.71 4.15 -29.34
CA ALA A 157 25.71 3.26 -30.49
C ALA A 157 25.85 4.04 -31.81
N ASN A 158 25.17 5.18 -31.94
CA ASN A 158 25.29 6.05 -33.12
C ASN A 158 26.72 6.62 -33.27
N HIS A 159 27.36 6.98 -32.16
CA HIS A 159 28.73 7.47 -32.16
C HIS A 159 29.75 6.37 -32.47
N LEU A 160 29.58 5.16 -31.91
CA LEU A 160 30.55 4.07 -32.03
C LEU A 160 30.42 3.28 -33.34
N LEU A 161 29.21 2.96 -33.79
CA LEU A 161 28.98 2.11 -34.97
C LEU A 161 28.87 2.92 -36.28
N GLY A 162 28.79 4.24 -36.18
CA GLY A 162 28.59 5.13 -37.33
C GLY A 162 27.34 4.78 -38.15
N ASN A 163 27.26 5.27 -39.39
CA ASN A 163 26.17 4.94 -40.33
C ASN A 163 26.34 3.58 -41.04
N SER A 164 27.23 2.70 -40.55
CA SER A 164 27.70 1.55 -41.33
C SER A 164 26.83 0.30 -41.25
N LEU A 165 26.01 0.15 -40.19
CA LEU A 165 25.28 -1.10 -39.93
C LEU A 165 23.75 -1.00 -40.04
N ILE A 166 23.17 0.17 -39.76
CA ILE A 166 21.71 0.38 -39.79
C ILE A 166 21.46 1.77 -40.36
N ASP A 167 20.52 1.88 -41.31
CA ASP A 167 20.14 3.16 -41.90
C ASP A 167 19.55 4.11 -40.83
N ALA A 168 19.63 5.42 -41.06
CA ALA A 168 19.11 6.42 -40.14
C ALA A 168 17.59 6.27 -39.89
N ALA A 169 16.84 5.86 -40.91
CA ALA A 169 15.40 5.64 -40.81
C ALA A 169 15.04 4.46 -39.89
N ASP A 170 15.73 3.32 -40.07
CA ASP A 170 15.50 2.11 -39.28
C ASP A 170 15.88 2.30 -37.81
N ARG A 171 16.94 3.08 -37.55
CA ARG A 171 17.33 3.46 -36.17
C ARG A 171 16.24 4.27 -35.48
N GLN A 172 15.62 5.22 -36.17
CA GLN A 172 14.51 6.00 -35.62
C GLN A 172 13.27 5.13 -35.36
N LEU A 173 12.98 4.17 -36.24
CA LEU A 173 11.89 3.21 -36.06
C LEU A 173 12.11 2.31 -34.84
N LEU A 174 13.32 1.77 -34.65
CA LEU A 174 13.68 0.96 -33.49
C LEU A 174 13.55 1.75 -32.19
N PHE A 175 14.03 3.00 -32.17
CA PHE A 175 13.88 3.85 -30.99
C PHE A 175 12.42 4.19 -30.70
N ALA A 176 11.64 4.55 -31.72
CA ALA A 176 10.21 4.84 -31.57
C ALA A 176 9.42 3.62 -31.06
N GLY A 177 9.77 2.42 -31.53
CA GLY A 177 9.24 1.15 -31.05
C GLY A 177 9.56 0.89 -29.58
N MET A 178 10.82 1.04 -29.17
CA MET A 178 11.22 0.89 -27.77
C MET A 178 10.53 1.91 -26.85
N ALA A 179 10.45 3.18 -27.27
CA ALA A 179 9.79 4.23 -26.50
C ALA A 179 8.29 3.94 -26.31
N THR A 180 7.61 3.46 -27.36
CA THR A 180 6.21 3.04 -27.26
C THR A 180 6.02 1.76 -26.44
N GLY A 181 6.99 0.83 -26.47
CA GLY A 181 7.05 -0.31 -25.55
C GLY A 181 7.12 0.08 -24.08
N ILE A 182 7.94 1.06 -23.75
CA ILE A 182 8.03 1.59 -22.38
C ILE A 182 6.69 2.22 -21.96
N LEU A 183 6.02 2.96 -22.87
CA LEU A 183 4.68 3.50 -22.61
C LEU A 183 3.63 2.40 -22.40
N GLY A 184 3.68 1.32 -23.19
CA GLY A 184 2.81 0.15 -23.02
C GLY A 184 3.01 -0.55 -21.68
N ALA A 185 4.27 -0.72 -21.28
CA ALA A 185 4.61 -1.31 -19.97
C ALA A 185 4.19 -0.41 -18.81
N LEU A 186 4.38 0.91 -18.92
CA LEU A 186 3.92 1.88 -17.92
C LEU A 186 2.39 1.84 -17.76
N TYR A 187 1.65 1.73 -18.86
CA TYR A 187 0.20 1.58 -18.83
C TYR A 187 -0.21 0.25 -18.16
N SER A 188 0.50 -0.85 -18.44
CA SER A 188 0.31 -2.14 -17.77
C SER A 188 0.49 -2.05 -16.24
N ILE A 189 1.52 -1.31 -15.80
CA ILE A 189 1.79 -1.04 -14.39
C ILE A 189 0.66 -0.20 -13.77
N ALA A 190 0.22 0.86 -14.45
CA ALA A 190 -0.88 1.72 -13.97
C ALA A 190 -2.16 0.92 -13.69
N MET A 191 -2.54 0.01 -14.60
CA MET A 191 -3.67 -0.90 -14.44
C MET A 191 -3.49 -1.91 -13.27
N ARG A 192 -2.27 -2.09 -12.74
CA ARG A 192 -1.97 -3.05 -11.66
C ARG A 192 -2.25 -2.46 -10.30
N ILE A 193 -1.96 -1.18 -10.18
CA ILE A 193 -2.08 -0.41 -8.95
C ILE A 193 -3.54 -0.29 -8.52
N GLU A 194 -4.46 -0.25 -9.48
CA GLU A 194 -5.90 -0.21 -9.19
C GLU A 194 -6.40 -1.47 -8.45
N ARG A 195 -5.78 -2.63 -8.70
CA ARG A 195 -6.21 -3.92 -8.14
C ARG A 195 -5.42 -4.37 -6.91
N ARG A 196 -4.31 -3.72 -6.56
CA ARG A 196 -3.47 -4.11 -5.42
C ARG A 196 -3.86 -3.38 -4.13
N ASN A 197 -4.17 -4.15 -3.09
CA ASN A 197 -4.05 -3.70 -1.71
C ASN A 197 -2.56 -3.68 -1.35
N LEU A 198 -1.89 -2.56 -1.65
CA LEU A 198 -0.49 -2.36 -1.27
C LEU A 198 -0.43 -2.25 0.26
N SER A 199 0.04 -3.31 0.90
CA SER A 199 0.39 -3.29 2.32
C SER A 199 1.50 -2.27 2.55
N ASN A 200 1.42 -1.63 3.71
CA ASN A 200 2.07 -0.37 4.08
C ASN A 200 3.60 -0.34 4.07
N ASP A 201 4.26 -1.46 3.79
CA ASP A 201 5.71 -1.55 3.90
C ASP A 201 6.34 -1.60 2.50
N MET A 202 6.40 -0.42 1.90
CA MET A 202 6.91 -0.27 0.56
C MET A 202 8.23 0.48 0.65
N ARG A 203 9.32 -0.28 0.89
CA ARG A 203 10.67 0.23 0.75
C ARG A 203 10.79 0.79 -0.66
N ARG A 204 11.20 2.07 -0.76
CA ARG A 204 11.20 2.82 -2.02
C ARG A 204 12.02 2.12 -3.12
N LEU A 205 13.10 1.46 -2.72
CA LEU A 205 13.99 0.72 -3.61
C LEU A 205 13.30 -0.52 -4.21
N ASP A 206 12.48 -1.23 -3.45
CA ASP A 206 11.77 -2.43 -3.93
C ASP A 206 10.73 -2.05 -4.99
N SER A 207 10.03 -0.91 -4.80
CA SER A 207 9.10 -0.38 -5.81
C SER A 207 9.80 0.09 -7.07
N PHE A 208 10.96 0.72 -6.91
CA PHE A 208 11.74 1.21 -8.03
C PHE A 208 12.29 0.04 -8.86
N THR A 209 12.89 -0.96 -8.21
CA THR A 209 13.45 -2.15 -8.87
C THR A 209 12.38 -2.99 -9.57
N ASP A 210 11.23 -3.26 -8.92
CA ASP A 210 10.10 -3.96 -9.57
C ASP A 210 9.61 -3.20 -10.81
N SER A 211 9.45 -1.88 -10.72
CA SER A 211 8.99 -1.07 -11.86
C SER A 211 10.04 -1.02 -12.97
N PHE A 212 11.32 -0.88 -12.62
CA PHE A 212 12.43 -0.79 -13.57
C PHE A 212 12.58 -2.06 -14.40
N VAL A 213 12.56 -3.24 -13.75
CA VAL A 213 12.68 -4.53 -14.44
C VAL A 213 11.53 -4.72 -15.42
N ARG A 214 10.29 -4.41 -15.02
CA ARG A 214 9.11 -4.50 -15.89
C ARG A 214 9.19 -3.60 -17.10
N LEU A 215 9.57 -2.34 -16.90
CA LEU A 215 9.73 -1.39 -18.00
C LEU A 215 10.86 -1.79 -18.95
N GLY A 216 11.95 -2.35 -18.42
CA GLY A 216 13.05 -2.92 -19.19
C GLY A 216 12.60 -4.09 -20.08
N LEU A 217 11.85 -5.04 -19.52
CA LEU A 217 11.28 -6.16 -20.29
C LEU A 217 10.33 -5.68 -21.39
N GLY A 218 9.49 -4.68 -21.11
CA GLY A 218 8.61 -4.09 -22.11
C GLY A 218 9.37 -3.40 -23.25
N ALA A 219 10.45 -2.67 -22.92
CA ALA A 219 11.33 -2.05 -23.92
C ALA A 219 12.01 -3.11 -24.80
N MET A 220 12.54 -4.18 -24.19
CA MET A 220 13.19 -5.29 -24.90
C MET A 220 12.21 -6.06 -25.78
N GLY A 221 11.00 -6.33 -25.30
CA GLY A 221 9.95 -6.99 -26.08
C GLY A 221 9.56 -6.17 -27.31
N ALA A 222 9.40 -4.86 -27.16
CA ALA A 222 9.12 -3.97 -28.28
C ALA A 222 10.30 -3.88 -29.26
N PHE A 223 11.54 -3.83 -28.77
CA PHE A 223 12.73 -3.87 -29.62
C PHE A 223 12.75 -5.11 -30.51
N VAL A 224 12.59 -6.29 -29.92
CA VAL A 224 12.59 -7.58 -30.65
C VAL A 224 11.44 -7.64 -31.66
N LEU A 225 10.25 -7.19 -31.28
CA LEU A 225 9.10 -7.19 -32.19
C LEU A 225 9.32 -6.28 -33.41
N VAL A 226 9.89 -5.09 -33.21
CA VAL A 226 10.18 -4.18 -34.32
C VAL A 226 11.29 -4.72 -35.23
N CYS A 227 12.28 -5.42 -34.68
CA CYS A 227 13.26 -6.15 -35.49
C CYS A 227 12.57 -7.20 -36.39
N PHE A 228 11.62 -7.98 -35.86
CA PHE A 228 10.86 -8.95 -36.66
C PHE A 228 10.02 -8.29 -37.75
N LEU A 229 9.35 -7.18 -37.44
CA LEU A 229 8.57 -6.41 -38.41
C LEU A 229 9.45 -5.82 -39.52
N ASN A 230 10.61 -5.27 -39.18
CA ASN A 230 11.52 -4.69 -40.17
C ASN A 230 12.21 -5.77 -41.04
N SER A 231 12.48 -6.94 -40.47
CA SER A 231 13.02 -8.08 -41.23
C SER A 231 12.02 -8.74 -42.18
N GLY A 232 10.73 -8.39 -42.09
CA GLY A 232 9.66 -9.05 -42.85
C GLY A 232 9.37 -10.49 -42.38
N ALA A 233 9.93 -10.92 -41.25
CA ALA A 233 9.66 -12.25 -40.69
C ALA A 233 8.20 -12.40 -40.21
N ILE A 234 7.56 -11.28 -39.85
CA ILE A 234 6.17 -11.22 -39.42
C ILE A 234 5.45 -10.15 -40.24
N GLU A 235 4.45 -10.56 -41.02
CA GLU A 235 3.54 -9.66 -41.73
C GLU A 235 2.22 -9.53 -40.95
N ILE A 236 1.92 -8.34 -40.42
CA ILE A 236 0.63 -8.07 -39.75
C ILE A 236 -0.28 -7.34 -40.72
N ASN A 237 -1.22 -8.08 -41.33
CA ASN A 237 -2.18 -7.54 -42.29
C ASN A 237 -3.46 -7.07 -41.59
N PHE A 238 -3.62 -5.77 -41.37
CA PHE A 238 -4.86 -5.14 -40.87
C PHE A 238 -5.86 -4.79 -41.99
N GLY A 239 -5.92 -5.59 -43.06
CA GLY A 239 -6.87 -5.40 -44.17
C GLY A 239 -6.45 -4.36 -45.24
N ALA A 240 -5.27 -3.77 -45.11
CA ALA A 240 -4.58 -3.04 -46.18
C ALA A 240 -3.14 -3.57 -46.26
N ASP A 241 -2.54 -3.65 -47.45
CA ASP A 241 -1.13 -4.03 -47.65
C ASP A 241 -0.23 -2.97 -47.00
N ILE A 242 0.00 -3.09 -45.70
CA ILE A 242 0.97 -2.27 -44.95
C ILE A 242 2.32 -2.99 -45.06
N ARG A 243 2.80 -3.15 -46.30
CA ARG A 243 4.17 -3.60 -46.53
C ARG A 243 5.12 -2.44 -46.25
N PRO A 244 6.30 -2.68 -45.65
CA PRO A 244 7.36 -1.69 -45.64
C PRO A 244 7.68 -1.37 -47.11
N PRO A 245 7.52 -0.11 -47.58
CA PRO A 245 7.99 0.24 -48.91
C PRO A 245 9.50 0.01 -48.94
N ALA A 246 10.00 -0.59 -50.02
CA ALA A 246 11.42 -0.69 -50.28
C ALA A 246 12.00 0.74 -50.32
N GLY A 247 12.59 1.19 -49.22
CA GLY A 247 13.03 2.58 -49.03
C GLY A 247 12.50 3.32 -47.81
N GLY A 248 11.87 2.64 -46.84
CA GLY A 248 11.60 3.19 -45.51
C GLY A 248 10.48 4.24 -45.44
N GLY A 249 9.57 4.07 -44.48
CA GLY A 249 8.82 5.22 -43.95
C GLY A 249 7.54 5.64 -44.69
N GLY A 250 6.65 4.70 -45.01
CA GLY A 250 5.23 5.06 -45.12
C GLY A 250 4.69 5.47 -43.74
N LYS A 251 3.92 6.56 -43.64
CA LYS A 251 3.27 6.98 -42.37
C LYS A 251 2.54 5.83 -41.69
N ASN A 252 1.91 4.95 -42.48
CA ASN A 252 1.20 3.76 -42.02
C ASN A 252 2.10 2.74 -41.31
N PHE A 253 3.34 2.56 -41.78
CA PHE A 253 4.30 1.63 -41.17
C PHE A 253 4.80 2.16 -39.82
N ILE A 254 5.01 3.48 -39.71
CA ILE A 254 5.34 4.10 -38.41
C ILE A 254 4.21 3.87 -37.41
N TYR A 255 2.95 4.08 -37.79
CA TYR A 255 1.81 3.80 -36.89
C TYR A 255 1.76 2.32 -36.47
N LEU A 256 2.06 1.39 -37.38
CA LEU A 256 2.13 -0.03 -37.06
C LEU A 256 3.25 -0.31 -36.04
N VAL A 257 4.44 0.27 -36.21
CA VAL A 257 5.56 0.16 -35.25
C VAL A 257 5.18 0.75 -33.89
N LEU A 258 4.52 1.90 -33.84
CA LEU A 258 4.08 2.52 -32.57
C LEU A 258 3.03 1.66 -31.85
N ILE A 259 2.04 1.13 -32.58
CA ILE A 259 0.97 0.29 -32.02
C ILE A 259 1.54 -1.05 -31.56
N SER A 260 2.37 -1.69 -32.38
CA SER A 260 2.99 -2.98 -32.06
C SER A 260 3.97 -2.86 -30.89
N GLY A 261 4.79 -1.79 -30.85
CA GLY A 261 5.66 -1.49 -29.71
C GLY A 261 4.86 -1.33 -28.42
N PHE A 262 3.80 -0.52 -28.44
CA PHE A 262 2.89 -0.38 -27.31
C PHE A 262 2.27 -1.71 -26.87
N LEU A 263 1.74 -2.50 -27.81
CA LEU A 263 1.18 -3.82 -27.50
C LEU A 263 2.23 -4.75 -26.89
N ALA A 264 3.45 -4.79 -27.43
CA ALA A 264 4.54 -5.61 -26.94
C ALA A 264 4.88 -5.30 -25.48
N GLY A 265 4.96 -4.01 -25.13
CA GLY A 265 5.16 -3.58 -23.74
C GLY A 265 3.99 -3.92 -22.82
N PHE A 266 2.78 -4.03 -23.36
CA PHE A 266 1.57 -4.37 -22.61
C PHE A 266 1.33 -5.89 -22.48
N VAL A 267 1.99 -6.73 -23.30
CA VAL A 267 1.75 -8.18 -23.40
C VAL A 267 2.09 -8.95 -22.13
N GLU A 268 3.04 -8.49 -21.30
CA GLU A 268 3.39 -9.13 -20.00
C GLU A 268 2.14 -9.42 -19.16
N ARG A 269 1.09 -8.60 -19.32
CA ARG A 269 -0.16 -8.74 -18.59
C ARG A 269 -1.36 -9.19 -19.42
N LEU A 270 -1.42 -8.83 -20.70
CA LEU A 270 -2.51 -9.30 -21.57
C LEU A 270 -2.63 -10.82 -21.55
N VAL A 271 -1.49 -11.53 -21.57
CA VAL A 271 -1.51 -13.00 -21.62
C VAL A 271 -2.12 -13.59 -20.33
N PRO A 272 -1.64 -13.25 -19.11
CA PRO A 272 -2.29 -13.70 -17.88
C PRO A 272 -3.74 -13.25 -17.71
N ASP A 273 -4.08 -11.98 -18.02
CA ASP A 273 -5.44 -11.46 -17.84
C ASP A 273 -6.43 -12.13 -18.82
N LEU A 274 -6.00 -12.44 -20.05
CA LEU A 274 -6.80 -13.22 -21.00
C LEU A 274 -6.94 -14.67 -20.53
N LEU A 275 -5.85 -15.33 -20.13
CA LEU A 275 -5.91 -16.71 -19.62
C LEU A 275 -6.84 -16.83 -18.40
N ASN A 276 -6.77 -15.90 -17.46
CA ASN A 276 -7.64 -15.87 -16.27
C ASN A 276 -9.11 -15.60 -16.61
N SER A 277 -9.39 -14.77 -17.63
CA SER A 277 -10.78 -14.53 -18.07
C SER A 277 -11.37 -15.72 -18.83
N TYR A 278 -10.55 -16.49 -19.54
CA TYR A 278 -10.97 -17.74 -20.18
C TYR A 278 -11.11 -18.91 -19.18
N SER A 279 -10.28 -18.99 -18.14
CA SER A 279 -10.36 -20.06 -17.14
C SER A 279 -11.56 -19.94 -16.18
N ILE A 280 -12.21 -18.77 -16.11
CA ILE A 280 -13.37 -18.51 -15.22
C ILE A 280 -14.72 -18.74 -15.93
N ALA A 281 -14.73 -19.17 -17.19
CA ALA A 281 -15.96 -19.59 -17.87
C ALA A 281 -16.06 -21.13 -17.94
N PRO A 282 -16.48 -21.84 -16.87
CA PRO A 282 -17.07 -23.14 -17.09
C PRO A 282 -18.34 -22.91 -17.91
N HIS A 283 -18.41 -23.53 -19.09
CA HIS A 283 -19.62 -23.62 -19.91
C HIS A 283 -20.82 -23.93 -19.01
N LYS A 284 -21.64 -22.92 -18.72
CA LYS A 284 -22.97 -23.17 -18.20
C LYS A 284 -23.75 -23.76 -19.36
N GLU A 285 -23.88 -25.09 -19.34
CA GLU A 285 -24.72 -25.84 -20.26
C GLU A 285 -26.08 -25.12 -20.38
N PRO A 286 -26.56 -24.83 -21.59
CA PRO A 286 -27.87 -24.22 -21.75
C PRO A 286 -28.92 -25.17 -21.19
N PRO A 287 -29.86 -24.69 -20.35
CA PRO A 287 -30.91 -25.54 -19.80
C PRO A 287 -31.74 -26.15 -20.95
N PRO A 288 -32.20 -27.40 -20.81
CA PRO A 288 -32.95 -28.09 -21.85
C PRO A 288 -34.21 -27.30 -22.22
N PRO A 289 -34.65 -27.37 -23.50
CA PRO A 289 -35.72 -26.53 -24.01
C PRO A 289 -37.03 -26.78 -23.27
N THR A 290 -37.50 -25.78 -22.53
CA THR A 290 -38.85 -25.73 -21.98
C THR A 290 -39.84 -25.59 -23.14
N GLY A 291 -40.80 -26.53 -23.19
CA GLY A 291 -41.90 -26.54 -24.14
C GLY A 291 -42.85 -25.33 -24.05
N PRO A 292 -43.86 -25.27 -24.93
CA PRO A 292 -44.37 -24.03 -25.52
C PRO A 292 -45.17 -23.13 -24.58
N ALA A 293 -45.01 -21.83 -24.86
CA ALA A 293 -45.58 -20.67 -24.21
C ALA A 293 -47.10 -20.73 -24.01
N ARG A 294 -47.54 -20.32 -22.81
CA ARG A 294 -48.91 -19.91 -22.53
C ARG A 294 -48.92 -18.39 -22.22
N PRO A 295 -49.79 -17.59 -22.87
CA PRO A 295 -49.74 -16.13 -22.83
C PRO A 295 -50.24 -15.51 -21.50
N PRO A 296 -49.91 -14.23 -21.24
CA PRO A 296 -49.91 -13.63 -19.92
C PRO A 296 -51.28 -13.13 -19.49
N ALA A 297 -51.59 -13.29 -18.20
CA ALA A 297 -52.68 -12.59 -17.54
C ALA A 297 -52.08 -11.67 -16.46
N GLU A 298 -52.36 -10.37 -16.62
CA GLU A 298 -52.16 -9.32 -15.62
C GLU A 298 -52.89 -9.65 -14.32
N THR A 299 -52.28 -9.31 -13.19
CA THR A 299 -52.96 -8.58 -12.10
C THR A 299 -51.94 -8.09 -11.08
N ALA A 300 -52.10 -6.81 -10.74
CA ALA A 300 -51.41 -6.12 -9.66
C ALA A 300 -51.88 -6.62 -8.28
N SER A 301 -51.04 -6.49 -7.24
CA SER A 301 -51.36 -5.78 -5.99
C SER A 301 -50.39 -6.09 -4.84
N ALA A 302 -49.86 -5.00 -4.27
CA ALA A 302 -49.63 -4.68 -2.84
C ALA A 302 -48.93 -5.65 -1.85
N ALA A 303 -47.80 -5.14 -1.34
CA ALA A 303 -47.46 -4.85 0.06
C ALA A 303 -47.53 -5.94 1.16
N SER A 304 -46.39 -6.20 1.80
CA SER A 304 -46.12 -6.19 3.28
C SER A 304 -44.70 -6.76 3.52
N ALA A 305 -43.77 -5.97 4.05
CA ALA A 305 -43.43 -5.82 5.48
C ALA A 305 -42.87 -7.10 6.14
N GLY A 306 -41.61 -7.05 6.61
CA GLY A 306 -41.16 -7.89 7.72
C GLY A 306 -39.73 -8.48 7.65
N ALA A 307 -38.85 -7.90 8.46
CA ALA A 307 -37.89 -8.58 9.34
C ALA A 307 -36.71 -9.43 8.79
N ALA A 308 -35.51 -8.85 8.96
CA ALA A 308 -34.38 -9.33 9.76
C ALA A 308 -33.81 -10.77 9.62
N ALA A 309 -32.47 -10.80 9.69
CA ALA A 309 -31.56 -11.83 10.22
C ALA A 309 -30.81 -12.75 9.22
N ASN A 310 -29.55 -12.37 9.00
CA ASN A 310 -28.34 -13.10 9.43
C ASN A 310 -28.09 -14.53 8.92
N GLN A 311 -26.99 -14.68 8.14
CA GLN A 311 -25.97 -15.75 8.14
C GLN A 311 -25.21 -15.61 6.79
N GLY A 312 -23.89 -15.43 6.71
CA GLY A 312 -22.83 -16.06 7.50
C GLY A 312 -22.34 -17.30 6.76
N ALA A 313 -21.54 -17.13 5.70
CA ALA A 313 -20.83 -18.23 5.04
C ALA A 313 -19.37 -17.84 4.81
N ARG A 314 -18.53 -18.54 5.57
CA ARG A 314 -17.09 -18.45 5.74
C ARG A 314 -16.46 -19.40 4.73
N GLU A 315 -15.55 -18.93 3.89
CA GLU A 315 -14.72 -19.82 3.05
C GLU A 315 -13.41 -20.19 3.78
N PRO A 316 -12.91 -21.43 3.60
CA PRO A 316 -11.79 -21.96 4.35
C PRO A 316 -10.43 -21.56 3.73
N ILE A 317 -9.47 -21.27 4.61
CA ILE A 317 -8.06 -21.11 4.26
C ILE A 317 -7.45 -22.53 4.29
N SER A 318 -6.83 -22.95 3.19
CA SER A 318 -6.01 -24.15 3.12
C SER A 318 -4.59 -23.84 3.61
N GLU A 319 -4.18 -24.54 4.66
CA GLU A 319 -2.80 -24.71 5.09
C GLU A 319 -2.11 -25.73 4.17
N ASP A 320 -0.90 -25.40 3.73
CA ASP A 320 0.26 -26.30 3.51
C ASP A 320 1.15 -25.73 2.40
N GLU A 321 2.26 -25.08 2.79
CA GLU A 321 3.60 -25.43 2.31
C GLU A 321 4.66 -24.75 3.19
N VAL A 322 5.29 -25.56 4.05
CA VAL A 322 6.48 -25.22 4.84
C VAL A 322 7.66 -25.98 4.23
N THR A 323 8.83 -25.32 4.24
CA THR A 323 10.24 -25.80 4.23
C THR A 323 11.04 -25.10 3.13
N ASN A 324 12.24 -24.52 3.28
CA ASN A 324 13.27 -24.29 4.32
C ASN A 324 14.31 -23.30 3.67
N PRO A 325 15.47 -22.96 4.27
CA PRO A 325 15.79 -22.35 5.58
C PRO A 325 16.45 -20.94 5.39
N PRO A 326 16.82 -20.20 6.46
CA PRO A 326 17.45 -18.90 6.31
C PRO A 326 18.98 -19.04 6.14
N SER A 327 19.56 -18.27 5.21
CA SER A 327 21.00 -18.04 5.13
C SER A 327 21.31 -16.55 5.18
N GLU A 328 21.76 -16.14 6.36
CA GLU A 328 22.96 -15.33 6.65
C GLU A 328 23.25 -13.99 5.92
N GLU A 329 23.66 -13.04 6.77
CA GLU A 329 24.38 -11.77 6.54
C GLU A 329 23.50 -10.55 6.18
N GLU A 330 23.09 -9.74 7.17
CA GLU A 330 23.86 -8.71 7.90
C GLU A 330 24.15 -7.45 7.07
N ASP A 331 23.37 -6.40 7.35
CA ASP A 331 23.87 -5.02 7.53
C ASP A 331 22.69 -4.15 8.01
N ILE A 332 22.38 -4.26 9.30
CA ILE A 332 21.64 -3.24 10.04
C ILE A 332 22.65 -2.57 10.95
N ASP A 333 23.36 -1.60 10.39
CA ASP A 333 24.12 -0.62 11.14
C ASP A 333 23.14 0.44 11.67
N GLY A 334 22.96 0.47 12.99
CA GLY A 334 21.97 1.33 13.63
C GLY A 334 21.79 1.17 15.15
N CYS A 335 22.80 0.65 15.85
CA CYS A 335 22.84 0.65 17.32
C CYS A 335 24.22 1.08 17.85
N ASP A 336 24.83 2.09 17.22
CA ASP A 336 25.90 2.86 17.88
C ASP A 336 25.28 3.89 18.83
N ALA A 337 24.78 3.39 19.97
CA ALA A 337 24.73 4.20 21.17
C ALA A 337 26.13 4.18 21.78
N HIS A 338 26.92 5.21 21.49
CA HIS A 338 28.17 5.50 22.20
C HIS A 338 27.86 5.60 23.70
N LEU A 339 28.16 4.54 24.46
CA LEU A 339 28.15 4.55 25.92
C LEU A 339 29.51 5.09 26.38
N ASP A 340 29.65 6.42 26.39
CA ASP A 340 30.89 7.09 26.82
C ASP A 340 31.09 7.12 28.35
N ASP A 341 30.17 6.56 29.13
CA ASP A 341 30.25 6.53 30.60
C ASP A 341 30.54 5.11 31.13
N ALA A 342 31.82 4.83 31.41
CA ALA A 342 32.29 3.63 32.10
C ALA A 342 31.80 3.47 33.56
N THR A 343 30.89 4.33 34.01
CA THR A 343 30.36 4.37 35.39
C THR A 343 29.01 3.69 35.55
N GLN A 344 28.43 3.13 34.47
CA GLN A 344 27.16 2.39 34.51
C GLN A 344 27.27 0.87 34.23
N LEU A 345 28.47 0.29 34.32
CA LEU A 345 28.56 -1.18 34.43
C LEU A 345 28.16 -1.58 35.84
N THR A 346 26.97 -2.18 35.96
CA THR A 346 26.58 -2.92 37.17
C THR A 346 27.58 -4.04 37.37
N ALA A 347 28.27 -4.07 38.51
CA ALA A 347 29.19 -5.16 38.83
C ALA A 347 28.39 -6.47 38.94
N ASP A 348 28.97 -7.60 38.47
CA ASP A 348 28.33 -8.92 38.56
C ASP A 348 27.94 -9.30 40.00
N GLU A 349 28.58 -8.66 40.98
CA GLU A 349 28.32 -8.81 42.41
C GLU A 349 26.96 -8.27 42.87
N ASP A 350 26.40 -7.29 42.13
CA ASP A 350 25.10 -6.66 42.40
C ASP A 350 23.94 -7.39 41.71
N LEU A 351 24.22 -8.42 40.92
CA LEU A 351 23.19 -9.26 40.31
C LEU A 351 22.61 -10.25 41.34
N PRO A 352 21.28 -10.39 41.42
CA PRO A 352 20.67 -11.37 42.29
C PRO A 352 21.12 -12.79 41.89
N PRO A 353 21.38 -13.69 42.88
CA PRO A 353 21.84 -15.04 42.59
C PRO A 353 20.82 -15.78 41.71
N SER A 354 21.28 -16.30 40.57
CA SER A 354 20.44 -17.02 39.61
C SER A 354 19.86 -18.29 40.26
N SER A 355 18.56 -18.32 40.51
CA SER A 355 17.85 -19.43 41.18
C SER A 355 17.42 -20.54 40.21
N GLY A 356 18.27 -20.88 39.24
CA GLY A 356 17.93 -21.78 38.12
C GLY A 356 18.90 -22.94 37.91
N GLY A 357 19.17 -23.74 38.95
CA GLY A 357 19.89 -25.01 38.80
C GLY A 357 18.94 -26.15 38.52
N VAL A 358 18.90 -26.64 37.28
CA VAL A 358 18.21 -27.90 36.93
C VAL A 358 19.11 -29.05 37.39
N ALA A 359 18.64 -29.82 38.36
CA ALA A 359 19.32 -31.03 38.81
C ALA A 359 19.33 -32.06 37.65
N SER A 360 20.51 -32.40 37.16
CA SER A 360 20.74 -33.54 36.28
C SER A 360 20.71 -34.83 37.12
N ASN A 361 19.73 -35.69 36.82
CA ASN A 361 19.73 -37.10 37.19
C ASN A 361 20.54 -37.92 36.20
#